data_AF-A0A1A8EG88-F1
#
_entry.id   AF-A0A1A8EG88-F1
#
_cell.length_a   1.000
_cell.length_b   1.000
_cell.length_c   1.000
_cell.angle_alpha   90.00
_cell.angle_beta   90.00
_cell.angle_gamma   90.00
#
_symmetry.space_group_name_H-M   'P 1'
#
loop_
_entity.id
_entity.type
_entity.pdbx_description
1 polymer ?
#
loop_
_entity_poly.entity_id
_entity_poly.type
_entity_poly.pdbx_seq_one_letter_code
_entity_poly.pdbx_strand_id
1 'polypeptide(L)'
;GPVAPYKPFRVIRSKPAFSQIVEGVPPPSSAVQKMQTVIKLGNYKCPHHIKELAKQRVDPKDLSPSAKQNFAPVMKLLGSSLDMKNYARRFHLLLHLEEAQMEVDIQNYDLHNQTMTQDPTNKNLLVIKVPGVAENRPSVLRGDCLKVTRCDDKSIVYKGLVHKVELDRVKLGFSKKLLE
;
A
#
# COMPACT_ATOMS: atom_id res chain seq x y z
N GLY A 1 -5.19 -25.97 5.74
CA GLY A 1 -5.36 -24.95 6.79
C GLY A 1 -4.27 -23.90 6.66
N PRO A 2 -4.44 -22.68 7.18
CA PRO A 2 -3.40 -21.66 7.13
C PRO A 2 -2.12 -22.18 7.81
N VAL A 3 -0.98 -22.02 7.15
CA VAL A 3 0.32 -22.60 7.55
C VAL A 3 1.01 -21.77 8.66
N ALA A 4 0.56 -20.54 8.89
CA ALA A 4 1.13 -19.65 9.89
C ALA A 4 0.07 -19.17 10.90
N PRO A 5 0.43 -19.03 12.19
CA PRO A 5 -0.47 -18.51 13.21
C PRO A 5 -0.89 -17.06 12.89
N TYR A 6 -2.14 -16.72 13.23
CA TYR A 6 -2.66 -15.36 13.12
C TYR A 6 -1.74 -14.37 13.84
N LYS A 7 -1.24 -13.38 13.10
CA LYS A 7 -0.45 -12.28 13.67
C LYS A 7 -1.43 -11.15 14.05
N PRO A 8 -1.53 -10.77 15.34
CA PRO A 8 -2.38 -9.66 15.73
C PRO A 8 -1.93 -8.37 15.04
N PHE A 9 -2.89 -7.51 14.73
CA PHE A 9 -2.66 -6.19 14.12
C PHE A 9 -1.54 -5.45 14.86
N ARG A 10 -0.44 -5.17 14.14
CA ARG A 10 0.67 -4.40 14.69
C ARG A 10 0.31 -2.93 14.59
N VAL A 11 0.53 -2.20 15.68
CA VAL A 11 0.50 -0.73 15.66
C VAL A 11 1.64 -0.27 14.77
N ILE A 12 1.31 0.19 13.57
CA ILE A 12 2.30 0.68 12.63
C ILE A 12 2.74 2.08 13.08
N ARG A 13 4.00 2.20 13.47
CA ARG A 13 4.63 3.48 13.75
C ARG A 13 4.79 4.25 12.43
N SER A 14 4.51 5.55 12.45
CA SER A 14 4.74 6.45 11.32
C SER A 14 6.13 6.22 10.75
N LYS A 15 6.22 5.81 9.47
CA LYS A 15 7.50 5.69 8.79
C LYS A 15 8.08 7.09 8.57
N PRO A 16 9.40 7.31 8.79
CA PRO A 16 10.03 8.58 8.50
C PRO A 16 9.91 8.90 7.00
N ALA A 17 9.90 10.20 6.68
CA ALA A 17 9.94 10.65 5.30
C ALA A 17 11.25 10.16 4.64
N PHE A 18 11.11 9.40 3.55
CA PHE A 18 12.25 8.86 2.81
C PHE A 18 12.99 9.97 2.08
N SER A 19 14.33 10.00 2.16
CA SER A 19 15.15 11.02 1.52
C SER A 19 15.34 10.80 0.03
N GLN A 20 15.30 9.54 -0.43
CA GLN A 20 15.48 9.21 -1.85
C GLN A 20 14.60 8.03 -2.28
N ILE A 21 13.95 8.17 -3.44
CA ILE A 21 13.17 7.10 -4.09
C ILE A 21 13.84 6.77 -5.43
N VAL A 22 14.21 5.51 -5.63
CA VAL A 22 14.79 4.99 -6.87
C VAL A 22 13.74 4.17 -7.61
N GLU A 23 13.38 4.58 -8.82
CA GLU A 23 12.38 3.90 -9.65
C GLU A 23 12.90 2.56 -10.20
N GLY A 24 11.99 1.58 -10.29
CA GLY A 24 12.27 0.24 -10.82
C GLY A 24 12.19 0.16 -12.34
N VAL A 25 12.44 -1.03 -12.87
CA VAL A 25 12.34 -1.30 -14.31
C VAL A 25 10.99 -2.00 -14.59
N PRO A 26 10.13 -1.44 -15.46
CA PRO A 26 8.81 -2.02 -15.71
C PRO A 26 8.88 -3.34 -16.48
N PRO A 27 7.84 -4.18 -16.38
CA PRO A 27 7.70 -5.34 -17.25
C PRO A 27 7.57 -4.95 -18.73
N PRO A 28 8.05 -5.80 -19.65
CA PRO A 28 7.93 -5.54 -21.08
C PRO A 28 6.46 -5.33 -21.48
N SER A 29 6.22 -4.28 -22.29
CA SER A 29 4.91 -3.72 -22.62
C SER A 29 3.94 -4.71 -23.29
N SER A 30 4.43 -5.77 -23.92
CA SER A 30 3.59 -6.79 -24.57
C SER A 30 2.79 -7.65 -23.60
N ALA A 31 3.05 -7.53 -22.30
CA ALA A 31 2.42 -8.36 -21.29
C ALA A 31 1.92 -7.61 -20.05
N VAL A 32 1.85 -6.28 -20.12
CA VAL A 32 0.94 -5.48 -19.29
C VAL A 32 -0.37 -5.44 -20.08
N GLN A 33 -1.45 -5.99 -19.53
CA GLN A 33 -2.78 -5.83 -20.13
C GLN A 33 -3.07 -4.34 -20.25
N LYS A 34 -2.91 -3.79 -21.47
CA LYS A 34 -3.35 -2.44 -21.78
C LYS A 34 -4.88 -2.48 -21.85
N MET A 35 -5.55 -2.50 -20.70
CA MET A 35 -6.96 -2.15 -20.67
C MET A 35 -7.05 -0.71 -21.18
N GLN A 36 -7.73 -0.51 -22.30
CA GLN A 36 -8.03 0.84 -22.79
C GLN A 36 -8.91 1.51 -21.74
N THR A 37 -8.32 2.42 -20.98
CA THR A 37 -9.04 3.29 -20.07
C THR A 37 -9.75 4.34 -20.92
N VAL A 38 -11.02 4.08 -21.24
CA VAL A 38 -11.89 5.00 -22.01
C VAL A 38 -12.01 6.36 -21.29
N ILE A 39 -11.81 6.39 -19.98
CA ILE A 39 -11.89 7.58 -19.14
C ILE A 39 -10.71 7.61 -18.17
N LYS A 40 -9.92 8.70 -18.19
CA LYS A 40 -8.97 8.99 -17.12
C LYS A 40 -9.74 9.48 -15.90
N LEU A 41 -9.72 8.71 -14.82
CA LEU A 41 -10.30 9.14 -13.55
C LEU A 41 -9.52 10.35 -13.00
N GLY A 42 -10.24 11.26 -12.34
CA GLY A 42 -9.65 12.39 -11.62
C GLY A 42 -8.80 11.94 -10.42
N ASN A 43 -8.06 12.89 -9.84
CA ASN A 43 -7.24 12.63 -8.67
C ASN A 43 -8.07 12.77 -7.39
N TYR A 44 -8.57 11.67 -6.84
CA TYR A 44 -9.40 11.64 -5.65
C TYR A 44 -8.58 11.34 -4.39
N LYS A 45 -7.68 12.25 -4.01
CA LYS A 45 -6.85 12.07 -2.81
C LYS A 45 -7.72 12.07 -1.55
N CYS A 46 -7.51 11.10 -0.67
CA CYS A 46 -8.13 11.11 0.65
C CYS A 46 -7.68 12.34 1.46
N PRO A 47 -8.62 13.15 1.99
CA PRO A 47 -8.28 14.33 2.79
C PRO A 47 -7.46 13.97 4.03
N HIS A 48 -6.49 14.83 4.38
CA HIS A 48 -5.56 14.57 5.49
C HIS A 48 -6.27 14.42 6.84
N HIS A 49 -7.27 15.27 7.11
CA HIS A 49 -8.04 15.20 8.35
C HIS A 49 -8.78 13.86 8.48
N ILE A 50 -9.29 13.28 7.38
CA ILE A 50 -9.91 11.95 7.41
C ILE A 50 -8.88 10.86 7.71
N LYS A 51 -7.69 10.94 7.11
CA LYS A 51 -6.60 10.00 7.42
C LYS A 51 -6.17 10.08 8.87
N GLU A 52 -6.08 11.28 9.45
CA GLU A 52 -5.79 11.45 10.88
C GLU A 52 -6.88 10.85 11.76
N LEU A 53 -8.15 11.07 11.41
CA LEU A 53 -9.29 10.52 12.14
C LEU A 53 -9.39 8.99 12.06
N ALA A 54 -8.97 8.41 10.93
CA ALA A 54 -8.99 6.95 10.71
C ALA A 54 -7.83 6.22 11.43
N LYS A 55 -6.78 6.92 11.86
CA LYS A 55 -5.66 6.29 12.59
C LYS A 55 -6.16 5.77 13.93
N GLN A 56 -6.08 4.45 14.11
CA GLN A 56 -6.34 3.83 15.40
C GLN A 56 -5.34 4.39 16.42
N ARG A 57 -5.84 5.01 17.49
CA ARG A 57 -5.08 5.55 18.64
C ARG A 57 -4.43 6.93 18.46
N VAL A 58 -5.06 7.88 17.80
CA VAL A 58 -4.70 9.30 18.03
C VAL A 58 -5.42 9.75 19.30
N ASP A 59 -4.64 10.10 20.33
CA ASP A 59 -5.21 10.79 21.48
C ASP A 59 -5.90 12.07 20.97
N PRO A 60 -7.14 12.40 21.41
CA PRO A 60 -7.84 13.60 20.92
C PRO A 60 -7.03 14.89 21.07
N LYS A 61 -6.02 14.89 21.96
CA LYS A 61 -5.07 15.98 22.18
C LYS A 61 -4.10 16.16 21.02
N ASP A 62 -3.66 15.08 20.38
CA ASP A 62 -2.67 15.06 19.29
C ASP A 62 -3.27 15.30 17.89
N LEU A 63 -4.60 15.40 17.79
CA LEU A 63 -5.27 15.74 16.55
C LEU A 63 -4.97 17.18 16.12
N SER A 64 -4.77 17.38 14.81
CA SER A 64 -4.67 18.71 14.23
C SER A 64 -5.94 19.53 14.50
N PRO A 65 -5.87 20.88 14.50
CA PRO A 65 -7.06 21.72 14.64
C PRO A 65 -8.14 21.39 13.61
N SER A 66 -7.73 21.05 12.38
CA SER A 66 -8.62 20.65 11.30
C SER A 66 -9.35 19.33 11.61
N ALA A 67 -8.64 18.31 12.10
CA ALA A 67 -9.26 17.05 12.47
C ALA A 67 -10.24 17.20 13.65
N LYS A 68 -9.89 18.02 14.66
CA LYS A 68 -10.78 18.34 15.80
C LYS A 68 -12.08 19.00 15.34
N GLN A 69 -12.00 19.99 14.43
CA GLN A 69 -13.17 20.67 13.89
C GLN A 69 -14.06 19.74 13.06
N ASN A 70 -13.47 18.79 12.33
CA ASN A 70 -14.19 17.87 11.45
C ASN A 70 -14.70 16.61 12.17
N PHE A 71 -14.23 16.31 13.39
CA PHE A 71 -14.63 15.12 14.15
C PHE A 71 -16.15 15.06 14.37
N ALA A 72 -16.74 16.09 14.98
CA ALA A 72 -18.17 16.09 15.28
C ALA A 72 -19.06 16.03 14.03
N PRO A 73 -18.79 16.79 12.94
CA PRO A 73 -19.50 16.65 11.67
C PRO A 73 -19.40 15.24 11.06
N VAL A 74 -18.21 14.64 11.06
CA VAL A 74 -17.97 13.28 10.54
C VAL A 74 -18.78 12.26 11.32
N MET A 75 -18.72 12.30 12.66
CA MET A 75 -19.47 11.39 13.53
C MET A 75 -20.99 11.58 13.37
N LYS A 76 -21.46 12.83 13.23
CA LYS A 76 -22.87 13.12 12.97
C LYS A 76 -23.33 12.55 11.63
N LEU A 77 -22.52 12.66 10.58
CA LEU A 77 -22.86 12.15 9.26
C LEU A 77 -22.92 10.61 9.26
N LEU A 78 -21.99 9.95 9.95
CA LEU A 78 -21.98 8.49 10.10
C LEU A 78 -23.15 7.98 10.96
N GLY A 79 -23.53 8.72 11.99
CA GLY A 79 -24.64 8.37 12.89
C GLY A 79 -26.04 8.72 12.37
N SER A 80 -26.15 9.59 11.37
CA SER A 80 -27.45 9.97 10.77
C SER A 80 -28.09 8.81 10.00
N SER A 81 -29.42 8.80 9.84
CA SER A 81 -30.11 7.87 8.93
C SER A 81 -29.75 8.19 7.48
N LEU A 82 -29.55 7.17 6.64
CA LEU A 82 -29.25 7.39 5.23
C LEU A 82 -30.47 7.98 4.51
N ASP A 83 -30.28 9.12 3.83
CA ASP A 83 -31.29 9.77 3.00
C ASP A 83 -30.66 10.26 1.69
N MET A 84 -31.48 10.63 0.70
CA MET A 84 -30.97 11.06 -0.61
C MET A 84 -30.15 12.36 -0.55
N LYS A 85 -30.35 13.21 0.47
CA LYS A 85 -29.60 14.47 0.65
C LYS A 85 -28.20 14.20 1.22
N ASN A 86 -28.05 13.16 2.02
CA ASN A 86 -26.81 12.79 2.69
C ASN A 86 -26.07 11.61 2.04
N TYR A 87 -26.71 10.87 1.12
CA TYR A 87 -26.19 9.69 0.44
C TYR A 87 -24.78 9.93 -0.13
N ALA A 88 -24.65 10.91 -1.02
CA ALA A 88 -23.37 11.18 -1.68
C ALA A 88 -22.29 11.53 -0.66
N ARG A 89 -22.59 12.40 0.31
CA ARG A 89 -21.60 12.84 1.32
C ARG A 89 -21.14 11.67 2.20
N ARG A 90 -22.07 10.81 2.61
CA ARG A 90 -21.77 9.65 3.46
C ARG A 90 -20.95 8.61 2.72
N PHE A 91 -21.29 8.26 1.49
CA PHE A 91 -20.51 7.29 0.72
C PHE A 91 -19.12 7.81 0.32
N HIS A 92 -18.98 9.11 -0.02
CA HIS A 92 -17.64 9.69 -0.21
C HIS A 92 -16.79 9.60 1.06
N LEU A 93 -17.38 9.90 2.22
CA LEU A 93 -16.69 9.76 3.50
C LEU A 93 -16.29 8.30 3.76
N LEU A 94 -17.19 7.33 3.56
CA LEU A 94 -16.90 5.91 3.73
C LEU A 94 -15.79 5.43 2.79
N LEU A 95 -15.80 5.86 1.54
CA LEU A 95 -14.72 5.55 0.59
C LEU A 95 -13.36 6.09 1.06
N HIS A 96 -13.32 7.31 1.60
CA HIS A 96 -12.09 7.87 2.15
C HIS A 96 -11.62 7.13 3.41
N LEU A 97 -12.54 6.71 4.28
CA LEU A 97 -12.22 5.90 5.45
C LEU A 97 -11.68 4.53 5.06
N GLU A 98 -12.29 3.88 4.06
CA GLU A 98 -11.82 2.60 3.52
C GLU A 98 -10.43 2.73 2.91
N GLU A 99 -10.18 3.74 2.10
CA GLU A 99 -8.84 4.01 1.53
C GLU A 99 -7.80 4.21 2.64
N ALA A 100 -8.14 4.97 3.68
CA ALA A 100 -7.24 5.18 4.82
C ALA A 100 -6.96 3.89 5.61
N GLN A 101 -7.97 3.03 5.79
CA GLN A 101 -7.81 1.73 6.45
C GLN A 101 -6.99 0.78 5.57
N MET A 102 -7.24 0.73 4.26
CA MET A 102 -6.49 -0.09 3.30
C MET A 102 -4.99 0.27 3.30
N GLU A 103 -4.64 1.56 3.39
CA GLU A 103 -3.25 2.02 3.51
C GLU A 103 -2.55 1.44 4.76
N VAL A 104 -3.28 1.26 5.86
CA VAL A 104 -2.77 0.65 7.10
C VAL A 104 -2.74 -0.86 6.97
N ASP A 105 -3.78 -1.47 6.40
CA ASP A 105 -3.91 -2.91 6.30
C ASP A 105 -2.83 -3.52 5.40
N ILE A 106 -2.51 -2.88 4.28
CA ILE A 106 -1.47 -3.37 3.37
C ILE A 106 -0.09 -3.38 4.03
N GLN A 107 0.17 -2.47 4.98
CA GLN A 107 1.43 -2.41 5.72
C GLN A 107 1.60 -3.58 6.71
N ASN A 108 0.52 -4.28 7.09
CA ASN A 108 0.65 -5.50 7.90
C ASN A 108 1.33 -6.65 7.15
N TYR A 109 1.43 -6.55 5.82
CA TYR A 109 2.14 -7.50 4.98
C TYR A 109 3.59 -7.08 4.70
N ASP A 110 4.08 -6.01 5.35
CA ASP A 110 5.48 -5.64 5.28
C ASP A 110 6.37 -6.80 5.73
N LEU A 111 7.28 -7.20 4.85
CA LEU A 111 8.29 -8.18 5.16
C LEU A 111 9.57 -7.49 5.64
N HIS A 112 10.26 -8.10 6.60
CA HIS A 112 11.49 -7.56 7.18
C HIS A 112 12.58 -8.63 7.14
N ASN A 113 13.83 -8.20 6.94
CA ASN A 113 15.01 -9.08 6.90
C ASN A 113 14.89 -10.22 5.88
N GLN A 114 14.19 -9.99 4.77
CA GLN A 114 14.09 -10.97 3.69
C GLN A 114 15.30 -10.90 2.77
N THR A 115 15.84 -12.06 2.44
CA THR A 115 16.87 -12.19 1.41
C THR A 115 16.20 -12.18 0.03
N MET A 116 16.74 -11.37 -0.87
CA MET A 116 16.40 -11.40 -2.29
C MET A 116 17.55 -12.05 -3.06
N THR A 117 17.24 -12.97 -3.97
CA THR A 117 18.26 -13.64 -4.80
C THR A 117 18.09 -13.26 -6.26
N GLN A 118 19.18 -13.22 -7.02
CA GLN A 118 19.07 -13.01 -8.47
C GLN A 118 18.32 -14.16 -9.12
N ASP A 119 17.50 -13.84 -10.12
CA ASP A 119 16.79 -14.85 -10.91
C ASP A 119 17.78 -15.62 -11.81
N PRO A 120 17.71 -16.96 -11.85
CA PRO A 120 18.64 -17.78 -12.64
C PRO A 120 18.48 -17.60 -14.16
N THR A 121 17.31 -17.17 -14.63
CA THR A 121 17.03 -16.97 -16.06
C THR A 121 17.26 -15.53 -16.51
N ASN A 122 17.07 -14.56 -15.62
CA ASN A 122 17.26 -13.14 -15.90
C ASN A 122 17.96 -12.43 -14.74
N LYS A 123 19.28 -12.23 -14.87
CA LYS A 123 20.12 -11.60 -13.84
C LYS A 123 19.70 -10.15 -13.48
N ASN A 124 18.83 -9.53 -14.27
CA ASN A 124 18.29 -8.20 -13.98
C ASN A 124 17.09 -8.22 -13.02
N LEU A 125 16.61 -9.41 -12.63
CA LEU A 125 15.47 -9.57 -11.73
C LEU A 125 15.93 -10.11 -10.38
N LEU A 126 15.29 -9.60 -9.32
CA LEU A 126 15.43 -10.14 -7.97
C LEU A 126 14.17 -10.91 -7.59
N VAL A 127 14.37 -12.06 -6.97
CA VAL A 127 13.32 -12.95 -6.48
C VAL A 127 13.24 -12.83 -4.97
N ILE A 128 12.04 -12.55 -4.47
CA ILE A 128 11.72 -12.57 -3.04
C ILE A 128 10.71 -13.67 -2.75
N LYS A 129 10.94 -14.41 -1.65
CA LYS A 129 9.97 -15.38 -1.15
C LYS A 129 8.90 -14.65 -0.35
N VAL A 130 7.66 -14.79 -0.79
CA VAL A 130 6.46 -14.24 -0.18
C VAL A 130 5.49 -15.41 0.03
N PRO A 131 5.57 -16.11 1.17
CA PRO A 131 4.69 -17.24 1.45
C PRO A 131 3.22 -16.80 1.39
N GLY A 132 2.37 -17.56 0.68
CA GLY A 132 0.94 -17.26 0.58
C GLY A 132 0.56 -16.17 -0.42
N VAL A 133 1.49 -15.68 -1.25
CA VAL A 133 1.17 -14.66 -2.28
C VAL A 133 0.14 -15.17 -3.31
N ALA A 134 0.18 -16.45 -3.66
CA ALA A 134 -0.81 -17.05 -4.56
C ALA A 134 -2.19 -17.27 -3.93
N GLU A 135 -2.34 -17.10 -2.60
CA GLU A 135 -3.62 -17.18 -1.91
C GLU A 135 -4.43 -15.85 -2.00
N ASN A 136 -3.96 -14.90 -2.83
CA ASN A 136 -4.61 -13.62 -3.16
C ASN A 136 -4.77 -12.62 -2.01
N ARG A 137 -4.10 -12.81 -0.86
CA ARG A 137 -4.14 -11.84 0.24
C ARG A 137 -2.75 -11.63 0.87
N PRO A 138 -2.09 -10.50 0.58
CA PRO A 138 -2.52 -9.39 -0.28
C PRO A 138 -2.41 -9.80 -1.76
N SER A 139 -3.35 -9.35 -2.59
CA SER A 139 -3.29 -9.59 -4.03
C SER A 139 -2.13 -8.81 -4.63
N VAL A 140 -1.08 -9.50 -5.07
CA VAL A 140 0.02 -8.90 -5.82
C VAL A 140 -0.16 -9.30 -7.28
N LEU A 141 -0.23 -8.31 -8.16
CA LEU A 141 -0.37 -8.48 -9.59
C LEU A 141 0.88 -8.04 -10.32
N ARG A 142 1.04 -8.56 -11.54
CA ARG A 142 2.09 -8.09 -12.44
C ARG A 142 1.88 -6.59 -12.73
N GLY A 143 2.95 -5.82 -12.60
CA GLY A 143 2.92 -4.36 -12.75
C GLY A 143 2.79 -3.60 -11.43
N ASP A 144 2.45 -4.28 -10.33
CA ASP A 144 2.43 -3.65 -9.01
C ASP A 144 3.83 -3.19 -8.59
N CYS A 145 3.86 -2.25 -7.66
CA CYS A 145 5.08 -1.66 -7.15
C CYS A 145 5.29 -2.04 -5.69
N LEU A 146 6.37 -2.76 -5.39
CA LEU A 146 6.82 -3.03 -4.03
C LEU A 146 7.91 -2.03 -3.66
N LYS A 147 7.84 -1.49 -2.45
CA LYS A 147 8.87 -0.60 -1.90
C LYS A 147 9.81 -1.43 -1.04
N VAL A 148 11.11 -1.35 -1.34
CA VAL A 148 12.16 -2.07 -0.62
C VAL A 148 13.19 -1.08 -0.11
N THR A 149 13.62 -1.27 1.12
CA THR A 149 14.76 -0.58 1.72
C THR A 149 15.79 -1.63 2.09
N ARG A 150 17.07 -1.32 1.96
CA ARG A 150 18.10 -2.24 2.42
C ARG A 150 18.13 -2.24 3.95
N CYS A 151 18.62 -3.33 4.55
CA CYS A 151 18.71 -3.41 6.02
C CYS A 151 19.83 -2.53 6.58
N ASP A 152 20.91 -2.35 5.82
CA ASP A 152 22.06 -1.49 6.12
C ASP A 152 21.75 0.00 5.91
N ASP A 153 20.99 0.33 4.87
CA ASP A 153 20.58 1.69 4.55
C ASP A 153 19.06 1.82 4.31
N LYS A 154 18.40 2.47 5.26
CA LYS A 154 16.96 2.78 5.22
C LYS A 154 16.66 4.17 4.63
N SER A 155 17.67 4.93 4.23
CA SER A 155 17.49 6.26 3.66
C SER A 155 16.96 6.20 2.22
N ILE A 156 17.32 5.16 1.48
CA ILE A 156 16.92 4.95 0.08
C ILE A 156 15.79 3.92 -0.01
N VAL A 157 14.70 4.31 -0.65
CA VAL A 157 13.61 3.40 -1.06
C VAL A 157 13.78 3.04 -2.52
N TYR A 158 13.92 1.76 -2.80
CA TYR A 158 13.92 1.20 -4.13
C TYR A 158 12.52 0.68 -4.47
N LYS A 159 11.97 1.15 -5.58
CA LYS A 159 10.73 0.60 -6.12
C LYS A 159 11.06 -0.59 -7.00
N GLY A 160 10.55 -1.76 -6.64
CA GLY A 160 10.59 -2.97 -7.44
C GLY A 160 9.27 -3.15 -8.16
N LEU A 161 9.29 -3.21 -9.49
CA LEU A 161 8.08 -3.48 -10.27
C LEU A 161 7.91 -4.98 -10.47
N VAL A 162 6.70 -5.48 -10.25
CA VAL A 162 6.41 -6.93 -10.34
C VAL A 162 6.42 -7.36 -11.80
N HIS A 163 7.37 -8.24 -12.14
CA HIS A 163 7.47 -8.87 -13.44
C HIS A 163 6.67 -10.16 -13.54
N LYS A 164 6.69 -10.95 -12.47
CA LYS A 164 6.02 -12.26 -12.41
C LYS A 164 5.67 -12.61 -10.98
N VAL A 165 4.49 -13.20 -10.79
CA VAL A 165 4.02 -13.76 -9.53
C VAL A 165 3.98 -15.28 -9.69
N GLU A 166 4.58 -16.00 -8.75
CA GLU A 166 4.61 -17.46 -8.65
C GLU A 166 3.95 -17.89 -7.33
N LEU A 167 3.89 -19.20 -7.05
CA LEU A 167 3.14 -19.74 -5.89
C LEU A 167 3.54 -19.09 -4.54
N ASP A 168 4.84 -19.00 -4.27
CA ASP A 168 5.42 -18.46 -3.04
C ASP A 168 6.50 -17.41 -3.29
N ARG A 169 6.62 -16.92 -4.53
CA ARG A 169 7.72 -16.05 -4.99
C ARG A 169 7.21 -14.94 -5.88
N VAL A 170 7.87 -13.79 -5.79
CA VAL A 170 7.64 -12.65 -6.66
C VAL A 170 8.95 -12.25 -7.31
N LYS A 171 8.93 -12.06 -8.63
CA LYS A 171 10.07 -11.56 -9.41
C LYS A 171 9.89 -10.06 -9.64
N LEU A 172 10.90 -9.30 -9.25
CA LEU A 172 10.87 -7.85 -9.20
C LEU A 172 12.01 -7.26 -10.05
N GLY A 173 11.67 -6.22 -10.79
CA GLY A 173 12.62 -5.40 -11.53
C GLY A 173 13.02 -4.17 -10.76
N PHE A 174 14.31 -4.07 -10.46
CA PHE A 174 14.90 -2.91 -9.79
C PHE A 174 15.82 -2.12 -10.73
N SER A 175 16.13 -0.89 -10.33
CA SER A 175 17.22 -0.14 -10.94
C SER A 175 18.56 -0.83 -10.72
N LYS A 176 19.50 -0.64 -11.65
CA LYS A 176 20.89 -1.13 -11.54
C LYS A 176 21.58 -0.67 -10.26
N LYS A 177 21.21 0.51 -9.73
CA LYS A 177 21.70 1.05 -8.45
C LYS A 177 21.48 0.15 -7.24
N LEU A 178 20.57 -0.83 -7.31
CA LEU A 178 20.37 -1.83 -6.25
C LEU A 178 21.16 -3.12 -6.51
N LEU A 179 21.51 -3.40 -7.77
CA LEU A 179 22.19 -4.61 -8.21
C LEU A 179 23.72 -4.47 -8.21
N GLU A 180 24.20 -3.23 -8.16
CA GLU A 180 25.60 -2.82 -7.91
C GLU A 180 25.92 -2.85 -6.41
#